data_AF-A0A3M2BMT8-F1
#
_entry.id   AF-A0A3M2BMT8-F1
#
_cell.length_a   1.000
_cell.length_b   1.000
_cell.length_c   1.000
_cell.angle_alpha   90.00
_cell.angle_beta   90.00
_cell.angle_gamma   90.00
#
_symmetry.space_group_name_H-M   'P 1'
#
loop_
_entity.id
_entity.type
_entity.pdbx_description
1 polymer ?
#
loop_
_entity_poly.entity_id
_entity_poly.type
_entity_poly.pdbx_seq_one_letter_code
_entity_poly.pdbx_strand_id
1 'polypeptide(L)'
;MIARPSTSLSAPIAAALLLALCAPAAAQVEAPLETHPEIDTRGLIYGKVLTTRGETYEGRLRWDGEESFWGDFFNGTKDELPFFDRIPDEQQRRSRPIRVFGITVGSRWERISDRRSTMARFGDVAAIEPRRSDNVVLHMKGGDRIELDGGSNDIGADVEIWDRQRGEVTVPWHRVERIELGPAPSDLPVEAYRLKGKVTSTAGTFEGFIEWDNDERLSDEILDGDDPDGKRHKIPMGDIRLIERHSRSSARVVMKDGTELVLDDTNDVDAGNRGIVIEDPRYGRVELSWSAFVRLELSDERSCGPPYQDFEPGTHLRGTVTTRGKQLRGRLVYDVDESETWEFLNGEHDDGIEFDVPFALIRSITPIRDAASRVELISGASLELSGTTDVGGDNAGVLVIAGGEAGTTTYVPWDDVDRIDFEH
;
A
#
# COMPACT_ATOMS: atom_id res chain seq x y z
N MET A 1 -40.50 100.09 20.57
CA MET A 1 -41.36 100.14 19.37
C MET A 1 -40.42 100.27 18.18
N ILE A 2 -40.40 99.27 17.27
CA ILE A 2 -39.98 99.35 15.86
C ILE A 2 -38.47 99.69 15.65
N ALA A 3 -37.58 98.76 15.32
CA ALA A 3 -37.39 97.93 14.12
C ALA A 3 -36.10 98.36 13.40
N ARG A 4 -35.36 97.33 12.96
CA ARG A 4 -34.25 97.26 11.99
C ARG A 4 -34.48 98.17 10.74
N PRO A 5 -33.44 98.51 9.91
CA PRO A 5 -32.49 97.52 9.36
C PRO A 5 -31.08 97.95 8.88
N SER A 6 -30.25 96.90 8.63
CA SER A 6 -29.27 96.66 7.52
C SER A 6 -28.12 97.66 7.30
N THR A 7 -26.88 97.27 6.94
CA THR A 7 -26.31 96.04 6.38
C THR A 7 -24.77 96.08 6.54
N SER A 8 -24.18 94.90 6.79
CA SER A 8 -22.81 94.40 6.50
C SER A 8 -21.64 95.35 6.20
N LEU A 9 -20.47 95.13 6.83
CA LEU A 9 -19.38 94.29 6.30
C LEU A 9 -18.14 94.30 7.24
N SER A 10 -17.82 93.08 7.67
CA SER A 10 -16.58 92.41 8.12
C SER A 10 -15.20 93.10 8.15
N ALA A 11 -14.44 92.82 9.23
CA ALA A 11 -12.97 92.66 9.29
C ALA A 11 -12.56 91.84 10.55
N PRO A 12 -11.37 91.19 10.59
CA PRO A 12 -11.16 89.86 11.16
C PRO A 12 -10.33 89.79 12.47
N ILE A 13 -10.35 88.64 13.16
CA ILE A 13 -9.39 88.28 14.23
C ILE A 13 -8.85 86.86 14.01
N ALA A 14 -7.54 86.74 14.24
CA ALA A 14 -6.66 85.59 14.05
C ALA A 14 -6.99 84.34 14.88
N ALA A 15 -6.55 83.17 14.39
CA ALA A 15 -6.45 81.94 15.18
C ALA A 15 -5.15 81.20 14.86
N ALA A 16 -4.47 80.77 15.93
CA ALA A 16 -3.19 80.08 15.96
C ALA A 16 -3.31 78.61 15.51
N LEU A 17 -2.29 78.11 14.81
CA LEU A 17 -2.17 76.69 14.45
C LEU A 17 -1.21 75.98 15.43
N LEU A 18 -1.70 74.93 16.10
CA LEU A 18 -0.89 73.92 16.77
C LEU A 18 -0.23 73.01 15.71
N LEU A 19 1.08 72.79 15.84
CA LEU A 19 1.82 71.73 15.15
C LEU A 19 1.52 70.39 15.82
N ALA A 20 0.83 69.49 15.11
CA ALA A 20 0.80 68.07 15.43
C ALA A 20 1.92 67.37 14.64
N LEU A 21 2.89 66.77 15.33
CA LEU A 21 3.85 65.85 14.73
C LEU A 21 3.12 64.53 14.41
N CYS A 22 2.89 64.25 13.13
CA CYS A 22 2.57 62.90 12.66
C CYS A 22 3.86 62.06 12.67
N ALA A 23 3.94 61.09 13.58
CA ALA A 23 4.86 59.96 13.43
C ALA A 23 4.27 58.99 12.38
N PRO A 24 5.07 58.47 11.43
CA PRO A 24 4.58 57.43 10.52
C PRO A 24 4.35 56.15 11.32
N ALA A 25 3.16 55.58 11.19
CA ALA A 25 2.87 54.23 11.67
C ALA A 25 3.82 53.26 10.98
N ALA A 26 4.69 52.60 11.76
CA ALA A 26 5.47 51.48 11.27
C ALA A 26 4.48 50.36 10.91
N ALA A 27 4.32 50.11 9.61
CA ALA A 27 3.62 48.93 9.13
C ALA A 27 4.37 47.71 9.68
N GLN A 28 3.72 46.94 10.55
CA GLN A 28 4.17 45.58 10.84
C GLN A 28 4.05 44.83 9.52
N VAL A 29 5.19 44.48 8.95
CA VAL A 29 5.27 43.50 7.88
C VAL A 29 4.90 42.18 8.54
N GLU A 30 3.65 41.73 8.38
CA GLU A 30 3.31 40.33 8.63
C GLU A 30 4.28 39.51 7.79
N ALA A 31 5.06 38.66 8.46
CA ALA A 31 5.85 37.66 7.76
C ALA A 31 4.90 36.88 6.84
N PRO A 32 5.31 36.55 5.60
CA PRO A 32 4.50 35.66 4.78
C PRO A 32 4.20 34.42 5.62
N LEU A 33 2.92 34.06 5.77
CA LEU A 33 2.56 32.71 6.18
C LEU A 33 3.35 31.79 5.27
N GLU A 34 4.27 31.00 5.84
CA GLU A 34 4.95 29.96 5.11
C GLU A 34 3.86 29.05 4.56
N THR A 35 3.56 29.20 3.28
CA THR A 35 2.71 28.24 2.58
C THR A 35 3.55 26.97 2.53
N HIS A 36 3.30 26.06 3.48
CA HIS A 36 3.74 24.69 3.35
C HIS A 36 3.38 24.22 1.94
N PRO A 37 4.29 23.54 1.22
CA PRO A 37 3.91 22.97 -0.06
C PRO A 37 2.66 22.12 0.16
N GLU A 38 1.63 22.42 -0.62
CA GLU A 38 0.34 21.76 -0.57
C GLU A 38 0.58 20.25 -0.69
N ILE A 39 0.05 19.47 0.25
CA ILE A 39 0.18 18.01 0.24
C ILE A 39 -0.54 17.50 -1.01
N ASP A 40 0.16 16.78 -1.88
CA ASP A 40 -0.49 16.17 -3.05
C ASP A 40 -1.38 15.00 -2.61
N THR A 41 -2.69 15.23 -2.58
CA THR A 41 -3.67 14.28 -2.04
C THR A 41 -4.17 13.25 -3.05
N ARG A 42 -3.64 13.23 -4.28
CA ARG A 42 -4.15 12.34 -5.33
C ARG A 42 -3.95 10.85 -5.02
N GLY A 43 -3.03 10.53 -4.12
CA GLY A 43 -2.74 9.17 -3.65
C GLY A 43 -3.74 8.58 -2.66
N LEU A 44 -4.70 9.37 -2.17
CA LEU A 44 -5.74 8.92 -1.24
C LEU A 44 -6.85 8.14 -1.95
N ILE A 45 -7.37 7.09 -1.30
CA ILE A 45 -8.56 6.38 -1.78
C ILE A 45 -9.73 7.37 -1.82
N TYR A 46 -10.44 7.40 -2.95
CA TYR A 46 -11.53 8.34 -3.20
C TYR A 46 -12.61 7.68 -4.03
N GLY A 47 -13.87 7.99 -3.74
CA GLY A 47 -14.95 7.37 -4.48
C GLY A 47 -16.34 7.76 -4.01
N LYS A 48 -17.31 7.06 -4.58
CA LYS A 48 -18.73 7.19 -4.27
C LYS A 48 -19.22 5.94 -3.53
N VAL A 49 -19.83 6.14 -2.38
CA VAL A 49 -20.47 5.07 -1.59
C VAL A 49 -21.99 5.20 -1.76
N LEU A 50 -22.60 4.22 -2.42
CA LEU A 50 -24.04 4.05 -2.50
C LEU A 50 -24.50 3.14 -1.36
N THR A 51 -25.48 3.59 -0.59
CA THR A 51 -26.08 2.78 0.48
C THR A 51 -27.31 2.02 -0.01
N THR A 52 -27.64 0.93 0.67
CA THR A 52 -28.86 0.12 0.48
C THR A 52 -30.17 0.89 0.65
N ARG A 53 -30.12 2.13 1.14
CA ARG A 53 -31.28 3.05 1.24
C ARG A 53 -31.32 4.09 0.11
N GLY A 54 -30.39 4.01 -0.85
CA GLY A 54 -30.26 4.94 -1.96
C GLY A 54 -29.57 6.26 -1.61
N GLU A 55 -28.87 6.35 -0.47
CA GLU A 55 -28.05 7.52 -0.13
C GLU A 55 -26.69 7.41 -0.83
N THR A 56 -26.15 8.53 -1.28
CA THR A 56 -24.82 8.59 -1.89
C THR A 56 -23.93 9.56 -1.13
N TYR A 57 -22.71 9.13 -0.86
CA TYR A 57 -21.63 9.93 -0.29
C TYR A 57 -20.47 9.94 -1.28
N GLU A 58 -19.77 11.05 -1.42
CA GLU A 58 -18.62 11.18 -2.32
C GLU A 58 -17.48 11.88 -1.58
N GLY A 59 -16.32 11.23 -1.54
CA GLY A 59 -15.25 11.72 -0.67
C GLY A 59 -14.03 10.83 -0.63
N ARG A 60 -13.07 11.27 0.18
CA ARG A 60 -11.94 10.44 0.60
C ARG A 60 -12.47 9.28 1.42
N LEU A 61 -12.01 8.08 1.14
CA LEU A 61 -12.39 6.85 1.85
C LEU A 61 -11.26 6.40 2.76
N ARG A 62 -11.63 5.80 3.90
CA ARG A 62 -10.74 5.06 4.79
C ARG A 62 -11.45 3.79 5.27
N TRP A 63 -10.74 2.68 5.32
CA TRP A 63 -11.22 1.39 5.83
C TRP A 63 -10.67 1.16 7.24
N ASP A 64 -11.54 0.78 8.19
CA ASP A 64 -11.25 0.41 9.59
C ASP A 64 -10.19 1.24 10.36
N GLY A 65 -9.92 2.47 9.91
CA GLY A 65 -8.83 3.27 10.45
C GLY A 65 -7.44 2.93 9.90
N GLU A 66 -7.27 1.98 8.97
CA GLU A 66 -5.98 1.49 8.49
C GLU A 66 -5.71 1.89 7.03
N GLU A 67 -6.53 1.44 6.07
CA GLU A 67 -6.29 1.67 4.65
C GLU A 67 -6.81 3.03 4.18
N SER A 68 -5.93 3.84 3.59
CA SER A 68 -6.22 5.21 3.14
C SER A 68 -5.63 5.55 1.77
N PHE A 69 -4.79 4.68 1.20
CA PHE A 69 -4.01 4.96 -0.01
C PHE A 69 -4.25 3.95 -1.12
N TRP A 70 -4.08 4.38 -2.38
CA TRP A 70 -4.27 3.49 -3.53
C TRP A 70 -3.30 2.28 -3.56
N GLY A 71 -2.15 2.41 -2.91
CA GLY A 71 -1.18 1.32 -2.76
C GLY A 71 -1.58 0.27 -1.72
N ASP A 72 -2.52 0.60 -0.82
CA ASP A 72 -2.97 -0.31 0.23
C ASP A 72 -3.75 -1.49 -0.38
N PHE A 73 -3.79 -2.60 0.35
CA PHE A 73 -4.41 -3.84 -0.13
C PHE A 73 -5.82 -4.01 0.41
N PHE A 74 -6.72 -4.43 -0.47
CA PHE A 74 -7.95 -5.10 -0.10
C PHE A 74 -7.68 -6.61 -0.10
N ASN A 75 -7.81 -7.23 1.07
CA ASN A 75 -7.53 -8.65 1.26
C ASN A 75 -8.82 -9.47 1.31
N GLY A 76 -8.71 -10.74 0.94
CA GLY A 76 -9.77 -11.71 1.14
C GLY A 76 -9.37 -13.11 0.70
N THR A 77 -10.28 -14.06 0.82
CA THR A 77 -10.11 -15.41 0.27
C THR A 77 -10.92 -15.56 -1.01
N LYS A 78 -10.31 -16.05 -2.09
CA LYS A 78 -11.03 -16.40 -3.34
C LYS A 78 -12.10 -17.46 -3.02
N ASP A 79 -13.36 -17.16 -3.35
CA ASP A 79 -14.48 -18.10 -3.17
C ASP A 79 -14.44 -19.22 -4.21
N GLU A 80 -13.97 -18.91 -5.41
CA GLU A 80 -13.83 -19.86 -6.51
C GLU A 80 -12.40 -19.87 -7.08
N LEU A 81 -11.92 -21.08 -7.43
CA LEU A 81 -10.70 -21.28 -8.21
C LEU A 81 -11.09 -21.83 -9.59
N PRO A 82 -11.41 -20.96 -10.57
CA PRO A 82 -12.05 -21.36 -11.83
C PRO A 82 -11.19 -22.30 -12.70
N PHE A 83 -9.90 -22.42 -12.38
CA PHE A 83 -8.94 -23.23 -13.11
C PHE A 83 -8.58 -24.54 -12.40
N PHE A 84 -8.99 -24.73 -11.14
CA PHE A 84 -8.60 -25.87 -10.32
C PHE A 84 -9.03 -27.22 -10.93
N ASP A 85 -10.26 -27.28 -11.46
CA ASP A 85 -10.80 -28.47 -12.12
C ASP A 85 -10.10 -28.82 -13.45
N ARG A 86 -9.20 -27.95 -13.94
CA ARG A 86 -8.38 -28.21 -15.14
C ARG A 86 -7.08 -28.93 -14.81
N ILE A 87 -6.75 -29.10 -13.52
CA ILE A 87 -5.60 -29.88 -13.05
C ILE A 87 -5.98 -31.38 -13.08
N PRO A 88 -5.11 -32.28 -13.56
CA PRO A 88 -5.33 -33.73 -13.43
C PRO A 88 -5.53 -34.16 -11.98
N ASP A 89 -6.48 -35.06 -11.70
CA ASP A 89 -6.83 -35.51 -10.33
C ASP A 89 -5.63 -36.01 -9.50
N GLU A 90 -4.65 -36.65 -10.16
CA GLU A 90 -3.43 -37.15 -9.52
C GLU A 90 -2.54 -36.02 -9.00
N GLN A 91 -2.59 -34.85 -9.64
CA GLN A 91 -1.80 -33.65 -9.33
C GLN A 91 -2.54 -32.72 -8.36
N GLN A 92 -3.85 -32.89 -8.18
CA GLN A 92 -4.63 -32.19 -7.14
C GLN A 92 -4.34 -32.72 -5.72
N ARG A 93 -3.53 -33.76 -5.56
CA ARG A 93 -3.18 -34.39 -4.28
C ARG A 93 -1.67 -34.39 -4.08
N ARG A 94 -1.23 -34.00 -2.89
CA ARG A 94 0.18 -34.01 -2.51
C ARG A 94 0.47 -34.93 -1.35
N SER A 95 1.64 -35.56 -1.43
CA SER A 95 2.18 -36.39 -0.36
C SER A 95 2.96 -35.49 0.61
N ARG A 96 2.39 -35.19 1.77
CA ARG A 96 3.07 -34.45 2.82
C ARG A 96 3.75 -35.40 3.80
N PRO A 97 5.06 -35.25 4.07
CA PRO A 97 5.74 -36.08 5.06
C PRO A 97 5.15 -35.81 6.45
N ILE A 98 4.65 -36.86 7.09
CA ILE A 98 4.25 -36.82 8.51
C ILE A 98 5.53 -36.77 9.33
N ARG A 99 5.77 -35.67 10.03
CA ARG A 99 6.92 -35.53 10.93
C ARG A 99 6.47 -35.62 12.38
N VAL A 100 7.19 -36.43 13.17
CA VAL A 100 7.03 -36.51 14.63
C VAL A 100 8.41 -36.24 15.24
N PHE A 101 8.53 -35.19 16.07
CA PHE A 101 9.80 -34.70 16.61
C PHE A 101 10.90 -34.45 15.54
N GLY A 102 10.49 -33.96 14.36
CA GLY A 102 11.40 -33.68 13.23
C GLY A 102 11.78 -34.89 12.36
N ILE A 103 11.34 -36.10 12.71
CA ILE A 103 11.60 -37.34 11.96
C ILE A 103 10.40 -37.66 11.06
N THR A 104 10.63 -37.88 9.76
CA THR A 104 9.60 -38.33 8.82
C THR A 104 9.22 -39.79 9.09
N VAL A 105 7.98 -40.04 9.52
CA VAL A 105 7.46 -41.36 9.91
C VAL A 105 6.44 -41.96 8.92
N GLY A 106 6.11 -41.21 7.87
CA GLY A 106 5.21 -41.62 6.80
C GLY A 106 4.87 -40.43 5.92
N SER A 107 3.95 -40.61 4.98
CA SER A 107 3.41 -39.51 4.19
C SER A 107 1.89 -39.58 4.16
N ARG A 108 1.24 -38.41 4.27
CA ARG A 108 -0.20 -38.26 4.16
C ARG A 108 -0.52 -37.59 2.83
N TRP A 109 -1.51 -38.13 2.13
CA TRP A 109 -2.04 -37.47 0.94
C TRP A 109 -3.06 -36.41 1.37
N GLU A 110 -2.79 -35.15 1.05
CA GLU A 110 -3.69 -34.02 1.25
C GLU A 110 -4.04 -33.41 -0.11
N ARG A 111 -5.29 -32.96 -0.28
CA ARG A 111 -5.66 -32.16 -1.46
C ARG A 111 -4.97 -30.80 -1.36
N ILE A 112 -4.55 -30.25 -2.51
CA ILE A 112 -4.16 -28.83 -2.58
C ILE A 112 -5.36 -28.02 -2.08
N SER A 113 -5.10 -26.96 -1.29
CA SER A 113 -6.14 -26.10 -0.76
C SER A 113 -6.97 -25.52 -1.91
N ASP A 114 -8.29 -25.66 -1.81
CA ASP A 114 -9.25 -25.01 -2.71
C ASP A 114 -9.61 -23.60 -2.25
N ARG A 115 -9.03 -23.13 -1.13
CA ARG A 115 -9.09 -21.74 -0.66
C ARG A 115 -7.73 -21.08 -0.79
N ARG A 116 -7.69 -19.93 -1.45
CA ARG A 116 -6.48 -19.14 -1.70
C ARG A 116 -6.71 -17.71 -1.24
N SER A 117 -5.80 -17.18 -0.43
CA SER A 117 -5.79 -15.77 -0.09
C SER A 117 -5.45 -14.94 -1.33
N THR A 118 -5.99 -13.74 -1.43
CA THR A 118 -5.66 -12.80 -2.49
C THR A 118 -5.54 -11.41 -1.92
N MET A 119 -4.65 -10.62 -2.52
CA MET A 119 -4.43 -9.21 -2.17
C MET A 119 -4.56 -8.41 -3.46
N ALA A 120 -5.45 -7.41 -3.47
CA ALA A 120 -5.60 -6.49 -4.59
C ALA A 120 -5.32 -5.08 -4.10
N ARG A 121 -4.49 -4.30 -4.79
CA ARG A 121 -4.32 -2.90 -4.41
C ARG A 121 -5.61 -2.14 -4.69
N PHE A 122 -6.02 -1.23 -3.81
CA PHE A 122 -7.19 -0.38 -4.08
C PHE A 122 -7.09 0.35 -5.42
N GLY A 123 -5.87 0.72 -5.83
CA GLY A 123 -5.58 1.35 -7.11
C GLY A 123 -5.92 0.50 -8.35
N ASP A 124 -5.98 -0.83 -8.21
CA ASP A 124 -6.33 -1.78 -9.28
C ASP A 124 -7.86 -2.03 -9.37
N VAL A 125 -8.62 -1.59 -8.36
CA VAL A 125 -10.07 -1.87 -8.20
C VAL A 125 -10.90 -0.69 -8.70
N ALA A 126 -11.90 -0.97 -9.54
CA ALA A 126 -12.84 0.02 -10.05
C ALA A 126 -14.10 0.14 -9.19
N ALA A 127 -14.59 -0.97 -8.64
CA ALA A 127 -15.73 -0.96 -7.73
C ALA A 127 -15.70 -2.14 -6.75
N ILE A 128 -16.29 -1.94 -5.58
CA ILE A 128 -16.48 -2.94 -4.54
C ILE A 128 -17.98 -3.12 -4.34
N GLU A 129 -18.45 -4.36 -4.40
CA GLU A 129 -19.88 -4.67 -4.28
C GLU A 129 -20.10 -5.71 -3.16
N PRO A 130 -20.41 -5.26 -1.94
CA PRO A 130 -20.75 -6.17 -0.85
C PRO A 130 -21.95 -7.06 -1.21
N ARG A 131 -21.94 -8.28 -0.69
CA ARG A 131 -22.98 -9.29 -0.85
C ARG A 131 -23.46 -9.77 0.53
N ARG A 132 -24.39 -10.73 0.52
CA ARG A 132 -24.83 -11.39 1.75
C ARG A 132 -23.72 -12.33 2.26
N SER A 133 -23.72 -12.60 3.56
CA SER A 133 -22.84 -13.59 4.19
C SER A 133 -21.35 -13.30 4.04
N ASP A 134 -20.94 -12.03 4.18
CA ASP A 134 -19.54 -11.60 4.12
C ASP A 134 -18.82 -11.89 2.79
N ASN A 135 -19.60 -12.09 1.73
CA ASN A 135 -19.08 -12.15 0.36
C ASN A 135 -18.94 -10.73 -0.20
N VAL A 136 -17.95 -10.53 -1.06
CA VAL A 136 -17.74 -9.27 -1.79
C VAL A 136 -17.33 -9.57 -3.23
N VAL A 137 -17.82 -8.75 -4.15
CA VAL A 137 -17.35 -8.78 -5.54
C VAL A 137 -16.48 -7.56 -5.77
N LEU A 138 -15.21 -7.79 -6.08
CA LEU A 138 -14.32 -6.76 -6.62
C LEU A 138 -14.50 -6.71 -8.13
N HIS A 139 -14.76 -5.52 -8.66
CA HIS A 139 -14.72 -5.23 -10.09
C HIS A 139 -13.40 -4.53 -10.38
N MET A 140 -12.50 -5.21 -11.07
CA MET A 140 -11.15 -4.72 -11.37
C MET A 140 -11.19 -3.71 -12.53
N LYS A 141 -10.22 -2.79 -12.59
CA LYS A 141 -10.09 -1.84 -13.71
C LYS A 141 -9.88 -2.52 -15.06
N GLY A 142 -9.25 -3.70 -15.05
CA GLY A 142 -9.08 -4.55 -16.23
C GLY A 142 -10.38 -5.16 -16.77
N GLY A 143 -11.49 -5.07 -16.02
CA GLY A 143 -12.80 -5.62 -16.37
C GLY A 143 -13.11 -6.96 -15.73
N ASP A 144 -12.13 -7.60 -15.09
CA ASP A 144 -12.33 -8.85 -14.36
C ASP A 144 -13.18 -8.65 -13.10
N ARG A 145 -13.84 -9.72 -12.69
CA ARG A 145 -14.67 -9.78 -11.48
C ARG A 145 -14.14 -10.90 -10.58
N ILE A 146 -13.91 -10.58 -9.33
CA ILE A 146 -13.37 -11.52 -8.34
C ILE A 146 -14.35 -11.60 -7.19
N GLU A 147 -14.78 -12.82 -6.87
CA GLU A 147 -15.67 -13.08 -5.74
C GLU A 147 -14.81 -13.55 -4.56
N LEU A 148 -14.89 -12.83 -3.46
CA LEU A 148 -14.15 -13.10 -2.23
C LEU A 148 -15.13 -13.42 -1.10
N ASP A 149 -14.72 -14.31 -0.22
CA ASP A 149 -15.44 -14.73 0.99
C ASP A 149 -14.55 -14.50 2.21
N GLY A 150 -14.90 -13.49 3.03
CA GLY A 150 -14.26 -13.17 4.30
C GLY A 150 -12.73 -13.33 4.35
N GLY A 151 -12.23 -13.73 5.52
CA GLY A 151 -10.81 -14.05 5.72
C GLY A 151 -9.87 -12.85 5.89
N SER A 152 -10.41 -11.63 5.94
CA SER A 152 -9.68 -10.39 6.21
C SER A 152 -10.46 -9.50 7.18
N ASN A 153 -9.79 -8.50 7.75
CA ASN A 153 -10.41 -7.38 8.47
C ASN A 153 -11.10 -6.38 7.52
N ASP A 154 -10.69 -6.32 6.25
CA ASP A 154 -11.28 -5.43 5.23
C ASP A 154 -12.76 -5.72 4.95
N ILE A 155 -13.12 -7.02 4.91
CA ILE A 155 -14.47 -7.46 4.60
C ILE A 155 -15.32 -7.39 5.88
N GLY A 156 -16.29 -6.48 5.90
CA GLY A 156 -17.14 -6.26 7.06
C GLY A 156 -16.79 -4.99 7.84
N ALA A 157 -15.66 -4.35 7.52
CA ALA A 157 -15.24 -3.09 8.12
C ALA A 157 -16.16 -1.92 7.75
N ASP A 158 -16.34 -0.99 8.69
CA ASP A 158 -17.04 0.25 8.42
C ASP A 158 -16.20 1.12 7.46
N VAL A 159 -16.88 1.80 6.53
CA VAL A 159 -16.23 2.69 5.57
C VAL A 159 -16.38 4.12 6.06
N GLU A 160 -15.27 4.79 6.33
CA GLU A 160 -15.23 6.19 6.68
C GLU A 160 -15.12 7.03 5.40
N ILE A 161 -16.00 8.02 5.26
CA ILE A 161 -16.02 8.94 4.13
C ILE A 161 -15.88 10.35 4.64
N TRP A 162 -14.84 11.06 4.20
CA TRP A 162 -14.81 12.51 4.30
C TRP A 162 -15.53 13.12 3.10
N ASP A 163 -16.80 13.45 3.28
CA ASP A 163 -17.63 14.09 2.26
C ASP A 163 -17.49 15.61 2.37
N ARG A 164 -17.17 16.28 1.25
CA ARG A 164 -16.89 17.73 1.24
C ARG A 164 -18.07 18.59 1.73
N GLN A 165 -19.30 18.10 1.63
CA GLN A 165 -20.50 18.82 2.06
C GLN A 165 -20.93 18.43 3.48
N ARG A 166 -20.67 17.19 3.90
CA ARG A 166 -21.20 16.61 5.15
C ARG A 166 -20.16 16.41 6.24
N GLY A 167 -18.87 16.56 5.94
CA GLY A 167 -17.78 16.21 6.82
C GLY A 167 -17.58 14.69 6.87
N GLU A 168 -17.06 14.20 8.01
CA GLU A 168 -16.85 12.78 8.22
C GLU A 168 -18.18 12.03 8.42
N VAL A 169 -18.34 10.95 7.68
CA VAL A 169 -19.48 10.04 7.74
C VAL A 169 -18.96 8.62 7.77
N THR A 170 -19.33 7.85 8.78
CA THR A 170 -19.07 6.41 8.82
C THR A 170 -20.29 5.65 8.30
N VAL A 171 -20.11 4.85 7.26
CA VAL A 171 -21.15 3.98 6.69
C VAL A 171 -20.82 2.54 7.05
N PRO A 172 -21.69 1.88 7.86
CA PRO A 172 -21.47 0.50 8.21
C PRO A 172 -21.49 -0.43 7.00
N TRP A 173 -20.62 -1.45 6.96
CA TRP A 173 -20.48 -2.36 5.81
C TRP A 173 -21.81 -2.92 5.30
N HIS A 174 -22.66 -3.41 6.21
CA HIS A 174 -23.98 -3.98 5.90
C HIS A 174 -24.97 -2.98 5.27
N ARG A 175 -24.65 -1.68 5.27
CA ARG A 175 -25.43 -0.63 4.61
C ARG A 175 -24.87 -0.23 3.27
N VAL A 176 -23.64 -0.61 2.94
CA VAL A 176 -23.02 -0.34 1.63
C VAL A 176 -23.67 -1.26 0.60
N GLU A 177 -24.19 -0.66 -0.47
CA GLU A 177 -24.67 -1.37 -1.66
C GLU A 177 -23.54 -1.50 -2.69
N ARG A 178 -22.80 -0.40 -2.92
CA ARG A 178 -21.69 -0.36 -3.86
C ARG A 178 -20.75 0.79 -3.53
N ILE A 179 -19.46 0.58 -3.79
CA ILE A 179 -18.44 1.61 -3.77
C ILE A 179 -17.86 1.72 -5.18
N GLU A 180 -17.88 2.91 -5.76
CA GLU A 180 -17.21 3.21 -7.03
C GLU A 180 -15.95 4.00 -6.74
N LEU A 181 -14.79 3.45 -7.10
CA LEU A 181 -13.49 4.05 -6.87
C LEU A 181 -13.06 4.90 -8.07
N GLY A 182 -12.41 6.03 -7.80
CA GLY A 182 -12.01 6.98 -8.82
C GLY A 182 -10.93 7.94 -8.36
N PRO A 183 -10.38 8.76 -9.26
CA PRO A 183 -9.26 9.64 -8.95
C PRO A 183 -9.62 10.66 -7.86
N ALA A 184 -8.74 10.80 -6.87
CA ALA A 184 -8.86 11.82 -5.85
C ALA A 184 -8.47 13.22 -6.40
N PRO A 185 -9.10 14.29 -5.91
CA PRO A 185 -8.60 15.66 -6.09
C PRO A 185 -7.20 15.84 -5.48
N SER A 186 -6.46 16.85 -5.95
CA SER A 186 -5.12 17.18 -5.43
C SER A 186 -5.12 18.13 -4.23
N ASP A 187 -6.28 18.67 -3.85
CA ASP A 187 -6.47 19.74 -2.87
C ASP A 187 -7.40 19.32 -1.71
N LEU A 188 -7.42 18.02 -1.36
CA LEU A 188 -8.22 17.56 -0.22
C LEU A 188 -7.61 18.11 1.10
N PRO A 189 -8.44 18.53 2.07
CA PRO A 189 -7.94 19.06 3.33
C PRO A 189 -7.44 17.92 4.21
N VAL A 190 -6.14 17.65 4.12
CA VAL A 190 -5.41 16.72 4.98
C VAL A 190 -4.23 17.43 5.63
N GLU A 191 -3.91 17.03 6.85
CA GLU A 191 -2.80 17.61 7.62
C GLU A 191 -1.54 16.73 7.57
N ALA A 192 -1.72 15.43 7.31
CA ALA A 192 -0.67 14.42 7.25
C ALA A 192 -0.43 13.90 5.83
N TYR A 193 0.81 13.47 5.57
CA TYR A 193 1.26 12.89 4.31
C TYR A 193 1.91 11.52 4.55
N ARG A 194 2.02 10.69 3.49
CA ARG A 194 2.67 9.37 3.62
C ARG A 194 4.15 9.54 3.89
N LEU A 195 4.68 8.67 4.73
CA LEU A 195 6.12 8.52 4.90
C LEU A 195 6.72 7.95 3.62
N LYS A 196 7.79 8.59 3.14
CA LYS A 196 8.56 8.15 1.98
C LYS A 196 10.03 8.25 2.31
N GLY A 197 10.82 7.28 1.88
CA GLY A 197 12.23 7.31 2.20
C GLY A 197 13.04 6.20 1.55
N LYS A 198 14.32 6.22 1.89
CA LYS A 198 15.30 5.23 1.48
C LYS A 198 15.64 4.34 2.66
N VAL A 199 15.47 3.03 2.49
CA VAL A 199 15.78 2.03 3.50
C VAL A 199 16.99 1.23 3.08
N THR A 200 18.01 1.21 3.93
CA THR A 200 19.18 0.34 3.81
C THR A 200 18.96 -0.89 4.68
N SER A 201 19.24 -2.06 4.09
CA SER A 201 19.19 -3.36 4.74
C SER A 201 20.54 -4.08 4.63
N THR A 202 20.63 -5.27 5.20
CA THR A 202 21.78 -6.18 5.04
C THR A 202 21.99 -6.67 3.61
N ALA A 203 20.92 -6.74 2.81
CA ALA A 203 20.95 -7.28 1.43
C ALA A 203 20.99 -6.20 0.34
N GLY A 204 20.69 -4.94 0.66
CA GLY A 204 20.63 -3.86 -0.32
C GLY A 204 19.84 -2.64 0.13
N THR A 205 19.44 -1.82 -0.84
CA THR A 205 18.70 -0.58 -0.58
C THR A 205 17.38 -0.56 -1.35
N PHE A 206 16.32 -0.20 -0.62
CA PHE A 206 14.96 0.01 -1.09
C PHE A 206 14.58 1.49 -0.98
N GLU A 207 13.68 1.95 -1.83
CA GLU A 207 13.19 3.32 -1.82
C GLU A 207 11.72 3.35 -2.23
N GLY A 208 10.89 3.95 -1.40
CA GLY A 208 9.44 3.87 -1.57
C GLY A 208 8.67 4.54 -0.45
N PHE A 209 7.35 4.31 -0.45
CA PHE A 209 6.50 4.66 0.69
C PHE A 209 6.75 3.69 1.82
N ILE A 210 6.76 4.20 3.05
CA ILE A 210 7.19 3.50 4.24
C ILE A 210 5.99 3.29 5.14
N GLU A 211 5.92 2.08 5.67
CA GLU A 211 5.13 1.75 6.84
C GLU A 211 6.09 1.15 7.87
N TRP A 212 6.21 1.86 8.98
CA TRP A 212 7.07 1.51 10.09
C TRP A 212 6.31 0.62 11.05
N ASP A 213 6.96 -0.42 11.56
CA ASP A 213 6.35 -1.40 12.46
C ASP A 213 5.03 -2.04 11.98
N ASN A 214 4.77 -2.04 10.67
CA ASN A 214 3.48 -2.49 10.11
C ASN A 214 2.28 -1.71 10.72
N ASP A 215 2.49 -0.42 11.04
CA ASP A 215 1.52 0.44 11.72
C ASP A 215 1.66 1.91 11.27
N GLU A 216 2.82 2.56 11.50
CA GLU A 216 2.96 3.99 11.21
C GLU A 216 3.32 4.27 9.73
N ARG A 217 2.41 4.93 9.01
CA ARG A 217 2.47 5.27 7.58
C ARG A 217 2.38 6.78 7.33
N LEU A 218 1.96 7.56 8.33
CA LEU A 218 1.70 9.00 8.25
C LEU A 218 2.72 9.85 9.00
N SER A 219 2.86 11.10 8.56
CA SER A 219 3.75 12.08 9.18
C SER A 219 3.37 12.50 10.61
N ASP A 220 2.11 12.35 11.02
CA ASP A 220 1.61 12.73 12.34
C ASP A 220 1.48 11.55 13.33
N GLU A 221 1.69 10.33 12.85
CA GLU A 221 1.80 9.14 13.68
C GLU A 221 3.10 9.15 14.49
N ILE A 222 3.11 8.38 15.59
CA ILE A 222 4.07 8.56 16.67
C ILE A 222 5.00 7.36 16.75
N LEU A 223 6.30 7.62 16.64
CA LEU A 223 7.33 6.72 17.14
C LEU A 223 7.51 6.95 18.64
N ASP A 224 7.43 5.89 19.42
CA ASP A 224 7.59 5.90 20.87
C ASP A 224 8.87 5.13 21.28
N GLY A 225 9.57 5.59 22.33
CA GLY A 225 10.71 4.89 22.92
C GLY A 225 11.25 5.57 24.17
N ASP A 226 11.97 4.82 25.01
CA ASP A 226 12.64 5.34 26.20
C ASP A 226 14.10 5.70 25.92
N ASP A 227 14.57 6.82 26.46
CA ASP A 227 16.00 7.16 26.43
C ASP A 227 16.80 6.41 27.52
N PRO A 228 18.15 6.51 27.56
CA PRO A 228 18.96 5.80 28.54
C PRO A 228 18.70 6.17 30.01
N ASP A 229 18.03 7.31 30.27
CA ASP A 229 17.60 7.73 31.60
C ASP A 229 16.21 7.16 31.97
N GLY A 230 15.60 6.36 31.09
CA GLY A 230 14.28 5.76 31.24
C GLY A 230 13.13 6.74 30.99
N LYS A 231 13.39 7.84 30.29
CA LYS A 231 12.35 8.82 29.95
C LYS A 231 11.73 8.48 28.60
N ARG A 232 10.41 8.38 28.63
CA ARG A 232 9.52 8.17 27.48
C ARG A 232 9.48 9.37 26.53
N HIS A 233 9.75 9.12 25.25
CA HIS A 233 9.63 10.08 24.15
C HIS A 233 8.54 9.63 23.18
N LYS A 234 7.74 10.58 22.72
CA LYS A 234 6.71 10.40 21.69
C LYS A 234 6.97 11.38 20.58
N ILE A 235 7.34 10.87 19.41
CA ILE A 235 7.94 11.66 18.34
C ILE A 235 7.08 11.49 17.08
N PRO A 236 6.49 12.57 16.53
CA PRO A 236 5.83 12.51 15.23
C PRO A 236 6.81 12.07 14.14
N MET A 237 6.42 11.10 13.32
CA MET A 237 7.27 10.56 12.25
C MET A 237 7.74 11.63 11.26
N GLY A 238 6.91 12.65 11.02
CA GLY A 238 7.20 13.80 10.16
C GLY A 238 8.31 14.72 10.68
N ASP A 239 8.64 14.65 11.97
CA ASP A 239 9.75 15.39 12.60
C ASP A 239 11.08 14.60 12.54
N ILE A 240 11.02 13.32 12.18
CA ILE A 240 12.17 12.44 12.06
C ILE A 240 12.81 12.60 10.68
N ARG A 241 14.14 12.64 10.65
CA ARG A 241 14.94 12.58 9.42
C ARG A 241 15.56 11.20 9.23
N LEU A 242 15.90 10.53 10.34
CA LEU A 242 16.63 9.29 10.34
C LEU A 242 16.16 8.35 11.45
N ILE A 243 16.06 7.06 11.12
CA ILE A 243 16.07 5.99 12.10
C ILE A 243 17.17 5.01 11.70
N GLU A 244 18.08 4.69 12.61
CA GLU A 244 19.19 3.76 12.37
C GLU A 244 19.22 2.73 13.48
N ARG A 245 19.27 1.45 13.11
CA ARG A 245 19.35 0.38 14.10
C ARG A 245 20.69 0.50 14.84
N HIS A 246 20.62 0.80 16.13
CA HIS A 246 21.80 1.00 16.97
C HIS A 246 22.25 -0.31 17.63
N SER A 247 21.29 -1.17 18.00
CA SER A 247 21.55 -2.50 18.52
C SER A 247 20.40 -3.44 18.18
N ARG A 248 20.41 -4.66 18.73
CA ARG A 248 19.25 -5.57 18.59
C ARG A 248 17.99 -5.01 19.24
N SER A 249 18.12 -4.15 20.25
CA SER A 249 17.01 -3.67 21.06
C SER A 249 16.96 -2.14 21.19
N SER A 250 17.52 -1.42 20.22
CA SER A 250 17.53 0.05 20.26
C SER A 250 17.73 0.66 18.88
N ALA A 251 17.17 1.84 18.66
CA ALA A 251 17.40 2.66 17.48
C ALA A 251 18.04 4.01 17.85
N ARG A 252 18.88 4.54 16.96
CA ARG A 252 19.26 5.94 16.96
C ARG A 252 18.28 6.70 16.08
N VAL A 253 17.58 7.66 16.65
CA VAL A 253 16.64 8.54 15.95
C VAL A 253 17.28 9.91 15.82
N VAL A 254 17.29 10.45 14.60
CA VAL A 254 17.77 11.80 14.34
C VAL A 254 16.63 12.65 13.77
N MET A 255 16.34 13.73 14.47
CA MET A 255 15.29 14.68 14.15
C MET A 255 15.72 15.62 13.02
N LYS A 256 14.73 16.26 12.37
CA LYS A 256 14.98 17.28 11.34
C LYS A 256 15.70 18.53 11.87
N ASP A 257 15.50 18.86 13.15
CA ASP A 257 16.21 19.96 13.82
C ASP A 257 17.67 19.62 14.21
N GLY A 258 18.09 18.37 14.00
CA GLY A 258 19.43 17.87 14.34
C GLY A 258 19.55 17.24 15.73
N THR A 259 18.49 17.22 16.53
CA THR A 259 18.44 16.49 17.79
C THR A 259 18.64 15.00 17.54
N GLU A 260 19.43 14.34 18.39
CA GLU A 260 19.69 12.91 18.31
C GLU A 260 19.33 12.21 19.61
N LEU A 261 18.63 11.09 19.51
CA LEU A 261 18.23 10.24 20.62
C LEU A 261 18.64 8.80 20.30
N VAL A 262 18.98 8.05 21.35
CA VAL A 262 19.04 6.58 21.28
C VAL A 262 17.89 6.09 22.13
N LEU A 263 16.98 5.33 21.52
CA LEU A 263 15.73 4.90 22.12
C LEU A 263 15.65 3.36 22.18
N ASP A 264 15.04 2.83 23.24
CA ASP A 264 14.71 1.42 23.43
C ASP A 264 13.33 1.21 24.09
N ASP A 265 13.02 -0.03 24.49
CA ASP A 265 11.85 -0.43 25.30
C ASP A 265 10.46 -0.29 24.63
N THR A 266 10.43 -0.26 23.29
CA THR A 266 9.20 -0.40 22.46
C THR A 266 9.48 -1.15 21.17
N ASN A 267 8.41 -1.74 20.61
CA ASN A 267 8.38 -2.33 19.27
C ASN A 267 8.82 -1.35 18.17
N ASP A 268 8.65 -0.04 18.35
CA ASP A 268 9.02 0.94 17.32
C ASP A 268 10.55 1.08 17.17
N VAL A 269 11.34 0.70 18.18
CA VAL A 269 12.80 0.90 18.19
C VAL A 269 13.61 -0.33 18.61
N ASP A 270 12.98 -1.50 18.75
CA ASP A 270 13.62 -2.71 19.24
C ASP A 270 13.28 -3.99 18.44
N ALA A 271 13.68 -5.16 18.97
CA ALA A 271 13.48 -6.45 18.30
C ALA A 271 12.02 -6.92 18.24
N GLY A 272 11.12 -6.25 18.97
CA GLY A 272 9.68 -6.43 18.89
C GLY A 272 9.06 -5.76 17.66
N ASN A 273 9.85 -5.04 16.86
CA ASN A 273 9.36 -4.45 15.62
C ASN A 273 8.78 -5.53 14.69
N ARG A 274 7.54 -5.34 14.27
CA ARG A 274 6.72 -6.24 13.45
C ARG A 274 7.14 -6.26 11.99
N GLY A 275 7.91 -5.28 11.53
CA GLY A 275 8.40 -5.20 10.16
C GLY A 275 8.47 -3.77 9.66
N ILE A 276 9.39 -3.51 8.73
CA ILE A 276 9.44 -2.26 7.98
C ILE A 276 9.00 -2.57 6.56
N VAL A 277 7.83 -2.05 6.17
CA VAL A 277 7.25 -2.25 4.85
C VAL A 277 7.66 -1.09 3.94
N ILE A 278 8.09 -1.43 2.73
CA ILE A 278 8.47 -0.50 1.67
C ILE A 278 7.70 -0.84 0.40
N GLU A 279 6.88 0.10 -0.07
CA GLU A 279 6.31 0.06 -1.43
C GLU A 279 7.34 0.59 -2.42
N ASP A 280 8.26 -0.27 -2.86
CA ASP A 280 9.33 0.06 -3.81
C ASP A 280 8.84 -0.16 -5.26
N PRO A 281 8.81 0.88 -6.11
CA PRO A 281 8.34 0.76 -7.49
C PRO A 281 9.08 -0.29 -8.33
N ARG A 282 10.29 -0.70 -7.92
CA ARG A 282 11.09 -1.70 -8.61
C ARG A 282 10.72 -3.13 -8.24
N TYR A 283 10.16 -3.34 -7.03
CA TYR A 283 9.96 -4.66 -6.44
C TYR A 283 8.51 -4.95 -6.05
N GLY A 284 7.64 -3.95 -5.92
CA GLY A 284 6.34 -4.10 -5.28
C GLY A 284 6.44 -3.81 -3.78
N ARG A 285 5.81 -4.65 -2.95
CA ARG A 285 5.95 -4.56 -1.50
C ARG A 285 7.17 -5.36 -1.05
N VAL A 286 7.98 -4.74 -0.20
CA VAL A 286 9.14 -5.36 0.44
C VAL A 286 8.97 -5.20 1.94
N GLU A 287 9.02 -6.30 2.69
CA GLU A 287 8.94 -6.27 4.15
C GLU A 287 10.28 -6.71 4.76
N LEU A 288 10.84 -5.88 5.61
CA LEU A 288 12.11 -6.14 6.29
C LEU A 288 11.86 -6.49 7.73
N SER A 289 12.42 -7.62 8.18
CA SER A 289 12.57 -7.85 9.62
C SER A 289 13.48 -6.80 10.25
N TRP A 290 13.32 -6.57 11.56
CA TRP A 290 14.25 -5.74 12.33
C TRP A 290 15.72 -6.16 12.19
N SER A 291 15.95 -7.47 12.00
CA SER A 291 17.30 -8.01 11.87
C SER A 291 17.96 -7.66 10.52
N ALA A 292 17.15 -7.54 9.46
CA ALA A 292 17.56 -7.12 8.13
C ALA A 292 17.73 -5.60 8.03
N PHE A 293 16.93 -4.85 8.80
CA PHE A 293 16.96 -3.39 8.82
C PHE A 293 18.31 -2.84 9.30
N VAL A 294 18.79 -1.79 8.62
CA VAL A 294 19.98 -1.04 9.03
C VAL A 294 19.61 0.41 9.29
N ARG A 295 18.94 1.06 8.33
CA ARG A 295 18.72 2.51 8.36
C ARG A 295 17.59 2.95 7.46
N LEU A 296 16.76 3.87 7.92
CA LEU A 296 15.76 4.61 7.17
C LEU A 296 16.15 6.09 7.13
N GLU A 297 16.19 6.65 5.93
CA GLU A 297 16.31 8.09 5.68
C GLU A 297 14.99 8.59 5.09
N LEU A 298 14.27 9.42 5.85
CA LEU A 298 12.98 9.98 5.42
C LEU A 298 13.18 11.16 4.48
N SER A 299 12.33 11.22 3.46
CA SER A 299 12.24 12.33 2.50
C SER A 299 11.43 13.49 3.09
N ASP A 300 11.67 14.70 2.59
CA ASP A 300 10.83 15.88 2.85
C ASP A 300 9.67 16.01 1.86
N GLU A 301 9.51 15.06 0.94
CA GLU A 301 8.37 15.00 0.03
C GLU A 301 7.06 14.86 0.79
N ARG A 302 6.10 15.74 0.49
CA ARG A 302 4.76 15.75 1.09
C ARG A 302 3.72 15.32 0.06
N SER A 303 3.53 14.00 -0.06
CA SER A 303 2.55 13.41 -0.96
C SER A 303 1.81 12.26 -0.28
N CYS A 304 0.61 11.94 -0.77
CA CYS A 304 -0.17 10.82 -0.28
C CYS A 304 0.03 9.55 -1.12
N GLY A 305 1.09 9.44 -1.93
CA GLY A 305 1.30 8.29 -2.80
C GLY A 305 0.98 8.53 -4.28
N PRO A 306 1.15 7.49 -5.12
CA PRO A 306 0.81 7.56 -6.53
C PRO A 306 -0.71 7.77 -6.72
N PRO A 307 -1.15 8.60 -7.67
CA PRO A 307 -2.56 8.75 -7.99
C PRO A 307 -3.18 7.44 -8.49
N TYR A 308 -4.50 7.30 -8.35
CA TYR A 308 -5.29 6.17 -8.87
C TYR A 308 -4.96 5.76 -10.32
N GLN A 309 -4.52 6.73 -11.12
CA GLN A 309 -4.28 6.57 -12.56
C GLN A 309 -2.94 5.90 -12.86
N ASP A 310 -2.00 5.92 -11.91
CA ASP A 310 -0.69 5.26 -12.04
C ASP A 310 -0.78 3.74 -11.86
N PHE A 311 -1.92 3.24 -11.36
CA PHE A 311 -2.24 1.82 -11.25
C PHE A 311 -2.93 1.37 -12.54
N GLU A 312 -2.16 1.02 -13.56
CA GLU A 312 -2.72 0.64 -14.86
C GLU A 312 -3.67 -0.57 -14.76
N PRO A 313 -4.74 -0.64 -15.58
CA PRO A 313 -5.63 -1.79 -15.62
C PRO A 313 -4.86 -3.09 -15.84
N GLY A 314 -5.10 -4.08 -14.97
CA GLY A 314 -4.51 -5.40 -15.11
C GLY A 314 -4.93 -6.10 -16.40
N THR A 315 -4.07 -7.01 -16.86
CA THR A 315 -4.31 -7.84 -18.05
C THR A 315 -3.96 -9.29 -17.76
N HIS A 316 -4.49 -10.20 -18.58
CA HIS A 316 -4.20 -11.62 -18.44
C HIS A 316 -2.70 -11.90 -18.59
N LEU A 317 -2.15 -12.74 -17.71
CA LEU A 317 -0.81 -13.25 -17.84
C LEU A 317 -0.66 -13.98 -19.17
N ARG A 318 0.38 -13.63 -19.91
CA ARG A 318 0.75 -14.25 -21.18
C ARG A 318 2.22 -14.54 -21.17
N GLY A 319 2.61 -15.60 -21.87
CA GLY A 319 4.01 -15.94 -21.94
C GLY A 319 4.28 -17.31 -22.50
N THR A 320 5.53 -17.74 -22.30
CA THR A 320 6.05 -19.03 -22.74
C THR A 320 6.57 -19.82 -21.54
N VAL A 321 6.07 -21.04 -21.38
CA VAL A 321 6.58 -22.02 -20.43
C VAL A 321 7.50 -22.98 -21.17
N THR A 322 8.77 -23.01 -20.77
CA THR A 322 9.78 -23.95 -21.27
C THR A 322 9.87 -25.13 -20.32
N THR A 323 9.82 -26.34 -20.87
CA THR A 323 10.00 -27.61 -20.14
C THR A 323 11.12 -28.42 -20.80
N ARG A 324 11.45 -29.58 -20.22
CA ARG A 324 12.42 -30.54 -20.77
C ARG A 324 11.94 -31.18 -22.08
N GLY A 325 12.00 -30.42 -23.17
CA GLY A 325 11.71 -30.89 -24.53
C GLY A 325 10.58 -30.18 -25.28
N LYS A 326 9.89 -29.20 -24.67
CA LYS A 326 8.88 -28.39 -25.38
C LYS A 326 8.80 -26.97 -24.83
N GLN A 327 8.25 -26.08 -25.65
CA GLN A 327 7.82 -24.75 -25.26
C GLN A 327 6.32 -24.63 -25.53
N LEU A 328 5.59 -24.11 -24.55
CA LEU A 328 4.16 -23.88 -24.62
C LEU A 328 3.93 -22.38 -24.47
N ARG A 329 3.20 -21.76 -25.39
CA ARG A 329 2.94 -20.32 -25.39
C ARG A 329 1.44 -20.05 -25.37
N GLY A 330 0.99 -19.09 -24.56
CA GLY A 330 -0.43 -18.76 -24.44
C GLY A 330 -0.75 -17.84 -23.28
N ARG A 331 -2.03 -17.80 -22.89
CA ARG A 331 -2.43 -17.24 -21.58
C ARG A 331 -1.96 -18.20 -20.49
N LEU A 332 -1.48 -17.65 -19.39
CA LEU A 332 -0.95 -18.39 -18.25
C LEU A 332 -1.90 -18.29 -17.07
N VAL A 333 -1.95 -19.37 -16.29
CA VAL A 333 -2.41 -19.34 -14.90
C VAL A 333 -1.29 -19.94 -14.07
N TYR A 334 -0.60 -19.09 -13.33
CA TYR A 334 0.46 -19.43 -12.39
C TYR A 334 -0.16 -19.92 -11.07
N ASP A 335 0.52 -20.87 -10.41
CA ASP A 335 0.07 -21.62 -9.20
C ASP A 335 -1.38 -22.16 -9.26
N VAL A 336 -1.95 -22.16 -10.47
CA VAL A 336 -3.34 -22.46 -10.80
C VAL A 336 -4.37 -21.47 -10.23
N ASP A 337 -3.94 -20.36 -9.64
CA ASP A 337 -4.83 -19.31 -9.16
C ASP A 337 -4.45 -17.87 -9.54
N GLU A 338 -3.21 -17.55 -9.90
CA GLU A 338 -2.85 -16.23 -10.46
C GLU A 338 -2.93 -16.24 -11.99
N SER A 339 -3.80 -15.41 -12.55
CA SER A 339 -4.04 -15.29 -13.98
C SER A 339 -3.93 -13.87 -14.52
N GLU A 340 -3.72 -12.86 -13.66
CA GLU A 340 -3.67 -11.45 -14.02
C GLU A 340 -2.37 -10.74 -13.58
N THR A 341 -1.98 -9.69 -14.28
CA THR A 341 -0.74 -8.93 -14.00
C THR A 341 -0.75 -8.13 -12.70
N TRP A 342 -1.93 -7.86 -12.13
CA TRP A 342 -2.05 -7.14 -10.86
C TRP A 342 -1.87 -8.06 -9.64
N GLU A 343 -1.95 -9.37 -9.83
CA GLU A 343 -1.70 -10.36 -8.76
C GLU A 343 -0.21 -10.40 -8.41
N PHE A 344 0.10 -11.01 -7.27
CA PHE A 344 1.43 -10.99 -6.67
C PHE A 344 2.06 -12.37 -6.68
N LEU A 345 3.37 -12.40 -6.86
CA LEU A 345 4.22 -13.51 -6.48
C LEU A 345 4.84 -13.19 -5.12
N ASN A 346 4.63 -14.06 -4.14
CA ASN A 346 5.18 -13.89 -2.80
C ASN A 346 6.44 -14.74 -2.62
N GLY A 347 7.44 -14.26 -1.88
CA GLY A 347 8.64 -15.04 -1.59
C GLY A 347 9.62 -14.39 -0.61
N GLU A 348 10.39 -15.21 0.08
CA GLU A 348 11.39 -14.80 1.06
C GLU A 348 12.81 -14.85 0.48
N HIS A 349 13.64 -13.88 0.85
CA HIS A 349 15.08 -13.92 0.69
C HIS A 349 15.75 -14.22 2.05
N ASP A 350 16.86 -14.98 2.04
CA ASP A 350 17.53 -15.59 3.20
C ASP A 350 17.90 -14.62 4.36
N ASP A 351 17.84 -13.32 4.14
CA ASP A 351 18.21 -12.27 5.10
C ASP A 351 17.02 -11.70 5.90
N GLY A 352 15.86 -12.40 5.91
CA GLY A 352 14.65 -11.94 6.61
C GLY A 352 14.00 -10.76 5.89
N ILE A 353 13.90 -10.89 4.57
CA ILE A 353 13.28 -9.94 3.65
C ILE A 353 12.22 -10.69 2.86
N GLU A 354 10.99 -10.20 2.90
CA GLU A 354 9.86 -10.76 2.18
C GLU A 354 9.47 -9.84 1.03
N PHE A 355 9.04 -10.42 -0.08
CA PHE A 355 8.64 -9.71 -1.29
C PHE A 355 7.25 -10.14 -1.72
N ASP A 356 6.40 -9.15 -2.01
CA ASP A 356 5.18 -9.31 -2.81
C ASP A 356 5.38 -8.56 -4.12
N VAL A 357 5.70 -9.30 -5.18
CA VAL A 357 6.05 -8.74 -6.49
C VAL A 357 4.84 -8.84 -7.42
N PRO A 358 4.23 -7.72 -7.88
CA PRO A 358 3.20 -7.78 -8.91
C PRO A 358 3.71 -8.50 -10.16
N PHE A 359 2.92 -9.40 -10.74
CA PHE A 359 3.31 -10.09 -11.98
C PHE A 359 3.61 -9.12 -13.13
N ALA A 360 3.00 -7.92 -13.13
CA ALA A 360 3.32 -6.81 -14.03
C ALA A 360 4.80 -6.39 -14.02
N LEU A 361 5.56 -6.70 -12.96
CA LEU A 361 6.98 -6.38 -12.83
C LEU A 361 7.89 -7.57 -13.18
N ILE A 362 7.34 -8.77 -13.36
CA ILE A 362 8.11 -10.00 -13.52
C ILE A 362 8.38 -10.26 -15.01
N ARG A 363 9.66 -10.37 -15.36
CA ARG A 363 10.09 -10.76 -16.71
C ARG A 363 10.11 -12.27 -16.87
N SER A 364 10.68 -12.98 -15.90
CA SER A 364 10.76 -14.44 -15.95
C SER A 364 10.93 -15.07 -14.57
N ILE A 365 10.53 -16.33 -14.47
CA ILE A 365 10.71 -17.17 -13.29
C ILE A 365 11.45 -18.43 -13.73
N THR A 366 12.52 -18.77 -13.03
CA THR A 366 13.32 -19.98 -13.25
C THR A 366 13.38 -20.76 -11.94
N PRO A 367 12.70 -21.92 -11.83
CA PRO A 367 12.83 -22.78 -10.66
C PRO A 367 14.30 -23.19 -10.47
N ILE A 368 14.83 -23.04 -9.26
CA ILE A 368 16.22 -23.37 -8.92
C ILE A 368 16.28 -24.21 -7.64
N ARG A 369 16.53 -25.51 -7.81
CA ARG A 369 16.44 -26.52 -6.72
C ARG A 369 14.97 -26.69 -6.26
N ASP A 370 14.67 -27.71 -5.46
CA ASP A 370 13.29 -28.12 -5.13
C ASP A 370 12.53 -27.13 -4.19
N ALA A 371 13.10 -25.96 -3.86
CA ALA A 371 12.56 -25.07 -2.83
C ALA A 371 12.75 -23.56 -3.08
N ALA A 372 13.23 -23.16 -4.25
CA ALA A 372 13.45 -21.75 -4.57
C ALA A 372 13.28 -21.47 -6.05
N SER A 373 13.06 -20.20 -6.39
CA SER A 373 13.00 -19.71 -7.76
C SER A 373 13.83 -18.45 -7.92
N ARG A 374 14.47 -18.31 -9.08
CA ARG A 374 15.05 -17.06 -9.52
C ARG A 374 14.00 -16.27 -10.28
N VAL A 375 13.68 -15.08 -9.78
CA VAL A 375 12.76 -14.14 -10.40
C VAL A 375 13.56 -13.01 -11.01
N GLU A 376 13.45 -12.83 -12.33
CA GLU A 376 14.04 -11.70 -13.04
C GLU A 376 12.94 -10.65 -13.28
N LEU A 377 13.19 -9.40 -12.91
CA LEU A 377 12.25 -8.30 -13.05
C LEU A 377 12.45 -7.55 -14.36
N ILE A 378 11.43 -6.83 -14.81
CA ILE A 378 11.50 -5.96 -16.00
C ILE A 378 12.59 -4.89 -15.82
N SER A 379 12.78 -4.40 -14.59
CA SER A 379 13.86 -3.46 -14.22
C SER A 379 15.28 -4.02 -14.46
N GLY A 380 15.41 -5.34 -14.62
CA GLY A 380 16.69 -6.05 -14.73
C GLY A 380 17.24 -6.56 -13.40
N ALA A 381 16.57 -6.27 -12.28
CA ALA A 381 16.90 -6.90 -11.00
C ALA A 381 16.63 -8.40 -11.02
N SER A 382 17.39 -9.16 -10.23
CA SER A 382 17.21 -10.60 -10.06
C SER A 382 17.13 -10.93 -8.58
N LEU A 383 16.07 -11.66 -8.20
CA LEU A 383 15.80 -12.11 -6.85
C LEU A 383 15.91 -13.65 -6.83
N GLU A 384 16.53 -14.21 -5.80
CA GLU A 384 16.40 -15.64 -5.48
C GLU A 384 15.45 -15.73 -4.29
N LEU A 385 14.25 -16.26 -4.53
CA LEU A 385 13.15 -16.31 -3.57
C LEU A 385 12.84 -17.75 -3.18
N SER A 386 12.52 -17.95 -1.90
CA SER A 386 12.17 -19.24 -1.30
C SER A 386 11.05 -19.05 -0.27
N GLY A 387 10.80 -20.04 0.60
CA GLY A 387 9.94 -19.89 1.78
C GLY A 387 8.44 -20.00 1.53
N THR A 388 7.97 -19.71 0.31
CA THR A 388 6.53 -19.70 -0.03
C THR A 388 6.15 -20.76 -1.07
N THR A 389 4.84 -20.99 -1.19
CA THR A 389 4.23 -21.88 -2.17
C THR A 389 4.61 -21.49 -3.60
N ASP A 390 4.52 -20.19 -3.93
CA ASP A 390 4.66 -19.67 -5.28
C ASP A 390 6.03 -19.97 -5.89
N VAL A 391 7.09 -19.97 -5.10
CA VAL A 391 8.47 -20.09 -5.59
C VAL A 391 9.13 -21.43 -5.23
N GLY A 392 8.50 -22.23 -4.37
CA GLY A 392 9.02 -23.49 -3.86
C GLY A 392 8.46 -24.73 -4.56
N GLY A 393 8.86 -25.93 -4.09
CA GLY A 393 8.32 -27.20 -4.58
C GLY A 393 6.84 -27.43 -4.28
N ASP A 394 6.24 -26.54 -3.49
CA ASP A 394 4.81 -26.51 -3.23
C ASP A 394 4.02 -25.68 -4.27
N ASN A 395 4.63 -25.23 -5.37
CA ASN A 395 3.87 -24.64 -6.48
C ASN A 395 3.03 -25.72 -7.21
N ALA A 396 1.76 -25.43 -7.49
CA ALA A 396 0.76 -26.30 -8.10
C ALA A 396 0.94 -26.48 -9.61
N GLY A 397 1.89 -25.78 -10.22
CA GLY A 397 2.22 -25.82 -11.63
C GLY A 397 1.55 -24.69 -12.41
N VAL A 398 1.61 -24.80 -13.73
CA VAL A 398 1.17 -23.75 -14.64
C VAL A 398 0.19 -24.30 -15.67
N LEU A 399 -0.92 -23.61 -15.87
CA LEU A 399 -1.81 -23.86 -17.02
C LEU A 399 -1.44 -22.94 -18.17
N VAL A 400 -1.25 -23.53 -19.36
CA VAL A 400 -1.04 -22.79 -20.61
C VAL A 400 -2.25 -22.96 -21.50
N ILE A 401 -2.96 -21.86 -21.77
CA ILE A 401 -4.16 -21.83 -22.60
C ILE A 401 -3.80 -21.29 -23.98
N ALA A 402 -3.62 -22.21 -24.93
CA ALA A 402 -3.22 -21.88 -26.30
C ALA A 402 -4.42 -21.53 -27.17
N GLY A 403 -4.41 -20.37 -27.83
CA GLY A 403 -5.47 -19.92 -28.74
C GLY A 403 -6.59 -19.10 -28.11
N GLY A 404 -6.41 -18.58 -26.89
CA GLY A 404 -7.40 -17.75 -26.18
C GLY A 404 -8.34 -18.55 -25.28
N GLU A 405 -9.45 -17.98 -24.83
CA GLU A 405 -10.35 -18.59 -23.81
C GLU A 405 -10.94 -19.94 -24.21
N ALA A 406 -11.24 -20.14 -25.50
CA ALA A 406 -11.71 -21.42 -26.06
C ALA A 406 -10.55 -22.37 -26.46
N GLY A 407 -9.33 -22.02 -26.05
CA GLY A 407 -8.10 -22.68 -26.40
C GLY A 407 -7.88 -24.03 -25.71
N THR A 408 -6.93 -24.80 -26.25
CA THR A 408 -6.50 -26.03 -25.57
C THR A 408 -5.72 -25.65 -24.31
N THR A 409 -6.22 -26.08 -23.15
CA THR A 409 -5.52 -25.91 -21.87
C THR A 409 -4.55 -27.07 -21.69
N THR A 410 -3.28 -26.75 -21.46
CA THR A 410 -2.23 -27.73 -21.13
C THR A 410 -1.72 -27.45 -19.73
N TYR A 411 -1.84 -28.42 -18.83
CA TYR A 411 -1.22 -28.38 -17.51
C TYR A 411 0.25 -28.77 -17.59
N VAL A 412 1.10 -28.01 -16.89
CA VAL A 412 2.53 -28.27 -16.72
C VAL A 412 2.80 -28.39 -15.21
N PRO A 413 3.15 -29.58 -14.71
CA PRO A 413 3.59 -29.75 -13.32
C PRO A 413 4.79 -28.85 -13.03
N TRP A 414 4.89 -28.33 -11.81
CA TRP A 414 6.00 -27.45 -11.43
C TRP A 414 7.38 -28.09 -11.63
N ASP A 415 7.52 -29.38 -11.29
CA ASP A 415 8.77 -30.15 -11.47
C ASP A 415 9.22 -30.27 -12.95
N ASP A 416 8.32 -30.03 -13.90
CA ASP A 416 8.60 -30.04 -15.33
C ASP A 416 8.91 -28.64 -15.89
N VAL A 417 8.73 -27.58 -15.11
CA VAL A 417 9.02 -26.20 -15.52
C VAL A 417 10.51 -25.94 -15.43
N ASP A 418 11.15 -25.63 -16.56
CA ASP A 418 12.53 -25.16 -16.60
C ASP A 418 12.61 -23.62 -16.53
N ARG A 419 11.66 -22.91 -17.17
CA ARG A 419 11.58 -21.44 -17.17
C ARG A 419 10.21 -20.96 -17.65
N ILE A 420 9.75 -19.84 -17.11
CA ILE A 420 8.57 -19.11 -17.56
C ILE A 420 9.02 -17.71 -17.96
N ASP A 421 8.73 -17.29 -19.19
CA ASP A 421 8.97 -15.93 -19.67
C ASP A 421 7.63 -15.24 -19.91
N PHE A 422 7.41 -14.08 -19.28
CA PHE A 422 6.18 -13.30 -19.37
C PHE A 422 6.24 -12.27 -20.50
N GLU A 423 5.08 -12.01 -21.12
CA GLU A 423 4.85 -11.03 -22.17
C GLU A 423 4.02 -9.86 -21.61
N HIS A 424 4.52 -8.63 -21.80
CA HIS A 424 3.92 -7.38 -21.33
C HIS A 424 3.58 -6.46 -22.48
#